data_AF-A0A2H3D386-F1
#
_entry.id   AF-A0A2H3D386-F1
#
_cell.length_a   1.000
_cell.length_b   1.000
_cell.length_c   1.000
_cell.angle_alpha   90.00
_cell.angle_beta   90.00
_cell.angle_gamma   90.00
#
_symmetry.space_group_name_H-M   'P 1'
#
loop_
_entity.id
_entity.type
_entity.pdbx_description
1 polymer ?
#
loop_
_entity_poly.entity_id
_entity_poly.type
_entity_poly.pdbx_seq_one_letter_code
_entity_poly.pdbx_strand_id
1 'polypeptide(L)'
;INSIKTDTLKVIIDSGSDITLISESALNSLSKTPRVHEGQKINLVQVTGSASISGYVKLDLYFDTEEGPVKINVDAYVVKGMTTPLILGNDFADQYSLSIVHRAGDSFLSFGDTGRELKVSSSLSPTMIDATGQTFQVKVSQDTVSNLPRNKAHCKAQKQRRRVCLARQNGEVHAHVRAVIPPESCLRVPIEVFAPVPGKEWFIEK
;
A
#
# COMPACT_ATOMS: atom_id res chain seq x y z
N ILE A 1 13.39 -13.64 -3.60
CA ILE A 1 12.10 -14.32 -3.97
C ILE A 1 12.47 -15.67 -4.59
N ASN A 2 11.82 -16.78 -4.19
CA ASN A 2 12.14 -18.18 -4.54
C ASN A 2 13.43 -18.82 -3.97
N SER A 3 14.07 -18.18 -2.99
CA SER A 3 14.94 -18.76 -1.94
C SER A 3 15.30 -17.60 -0.99
N ILE A 4 15.67 -17.89 0.27
CA ILE A 4 15.93 -16.89 1.32
C ILE A 4 17.05 -15.89 0.94
N LYS A 5 17.87 -16.17 -0.07
CA LYS A 5 19.10 -15.39 -0.35
C LYS A 5 19.28 -14.80 -1.76
N THR A 6 18.42 -15.08 -2.74
CA THR A 6 18.85 -14.89 -4.14
C THR A 6 18.37 -13.61 -4.83
N ASP A 7 17.27 -13.00 -4.39
CA ASP A 7 16.76 -11.76 -5.01
C ASP A 7 16.12 -10.86 -3.95
N THR A 8 16.79 -9.75 -3.61
CA THR A 8 16.28 -8.71 -2.70
C THR A 8 15.54 -7.67 -3.51
N LEU A 9 14.26 -7.45 -3.19
CA LEU A 9 13.40 -6.54 -3.93
C LEU A 9 12.77 -5.53 -2.95
N LYS A 10 12.82 -4.24 -3.30
CA LYS A 10 12.18 -3.20 -2.49
C LYS A 10 10.67 -3.29 -2.65
N VAL A 11 9.99 -3.56 -1.53
CA VAL A 11 8.52 -3.64 -1.47
C VAL A 11 7.96 -2.37 -0.86
N ILE A 12 6.92 -1.82 -1.47
CA ILE A 12 6.14 -0.71 -0.92
C ILE A 12 4.81 -1.26 -0.45
N ILE A 13 4.40 -0.89 0.77
CA ILE A 13 3.10 -1.24 1.31
C ILE A 13 2.20 -0.02 1.14
N ASP A 14 1.18 -0.17 0.32
CA ASP A 14 0.30 0.93 -0.04
C ASP A 14 -1.17 0.55 0.19
N SER A 15 -1.73 1.09 1.27
CA SER A 15 -3.16 0.96 1.57
C SER A 15 -4.08 1.67 0.57
N GLY A 16 -3.53 2.55 -0.27
CA GLY A 16 -4.24 3.24 -1.35
C GLY A 16 -4.43 2.41 -2.61
N SER A 17 -3.69 1.31 -2.75
CA SER A 17 -3.84 0.36 -3.85
C SER A 17 -4.77 -0.78 -3.45
N ASP A 18 -5.84 -1.01 -4.23
CA ASP A 18 -6.77 -2.11 -3.96
C ASP A 18 -6.12 -3.49 -4.23
N ILE A 19 -5.10 -3.55 -5.10
CA ILE A 19 -4.43 -4.81 -5.52
C ILE A 19 -2.91 -4.69 -5.48
N THR A 20 -2.26 -5.84 -5.47
CA THR A 20 -0.80 -5.96 -5.54
C THR A 20 -0.26 -5.96 -6.97
N LEU A 21 0.83 -5.24 -7.18
CA LEU A 21 1.42 -4.95 -8.49
C LEU A 21 2.92 -5.22 -8.48
N ILE A 22 3.46 -5.76 -9.58
CA ILE A 22 4.89 -5.91 -9.84
C ILE A 22 5.25 -5.26 -11.17
N SER A 23 6.40 -4.57 -11.24
CA SER A 23 6.85 -4.00 -12.50
C SER A 23 7.40 -5.10 -13.41
N GLU A 24 7.17 -4.98 -14.71
CA GLU A 24 7.72 -5.92 -15.70
C GLU A 24 9.26 -5.99 -15.62
N SER A 25 9.93 -4.85 -15.38
CA SER A 25 11.38 -4.79 -15.19
C SER A 25 11.84 -5.56 -13.95
N ALA A 26 11.14 -5.43 -12.82
CA ALA A 26 11.46 -6.15 -11.60
C ALA A 26 11.21 -7.65 -11.75
N LEU A 27 10.12 -8.05 -12.40
CA LEU A 27 9.82 -9.46 -12.69
C LEU A 27 10.92 -10.10 -13.54
N ASN A 28 11.40 -9.40 -14.58
CA ASN A 28 12.46 -9.89 -15.46
C ASN A 28 13.84 -9.92 -14.77
N SER A 29 14.03 -9.14 -13.71
CA SER A 29 15.28 -9.12 -12.94
C SER A 29 15.42 -10.31 -11.98
N LEU A 30 14.33 -11.05 -11.72
CA LEU A 30 14.35 -12.21 -10.83
C LEU A 30 15.16 -13.36 -11.45
N SER A 31 16.01 -13.98 -10.64
CA SER A 31 16.82 -15.15 -11.02
C SER A 31 15.97 -16.32 -11.56
N LYS A 32 14.76 -16.48 -11.02
CA LYS A 32 13.75 -17.45 -11.47
C LYS A 32 12.46 -16.72 -11.78
N THR A 33 12.30 -16.33 -13.04
CA THR A 33 11.10 -15.66 -13.53
C THR A 33 9.88 -16.60 -13.42
N PRO A 34 8.86 -16.26 -12.60
CA PRO A 34 7.61 -17.00 -12.55
C PRO A 34 6.84 -16.89 -13.88
N ARG A 35 6.02 -17.89 -14.19
CA ARG A 35 5.16 -17.86 -15.37
C ARG A 35 4.07 -16.80 -15.18
N VAL A 36 3.89 -15.96 -16.19
CA VAL A 36 2.77 -15.02 -16.25
C VAL A 36 1.51 -15.78 -16.62
N HIS A 37 0.46 -15.59 -15.84
CA HIS A 37 -0.85 -16.19 -16.04
C HIS A 37 -1.85 -15.13 -16.52
N GLU A 38 -2.83 -15.55 -17.33
CA GLU A 38 -3.95 -14.70 -17.71
C GLU A 38 -4.88 -14.51 -16.52
N GLY A 39 -4.98 -13.26 -16.05
CA GLY A 39 -5.77 -12.87 -14.90
C GLY A 39 -7.13 -12.31 -15.26
N GLN A 40 -7.83 -11.86 -14.21
CA GLN A 40 -9.05 -11.09 -14.37
C GLN A 40 -8.76 -9.77 -15.08
N LYS A 41 -9.68 -9.28 -15.91
CA LYS A 41 -9.56 -7.96 -16.55
C LYS A 41 -9.66 -6.88 -15.48
N ILE A 42 -8.53 -6.26 -15.17
CA ILE A 42 -8.44 -5.13 -14.23
C ILE A 42 -8.21 -3.85 -15.02
N ASN A 43 -8.99 -2.82 -14.70
CA ASN A 43 -8.81 -1.50 -15.26
C ASN A 43 -7.89 -0.68 -14.37
N LEU A 44 -6.67 -0.42 -14.83
CA LEU A 44 -5.77 0.52 -14.17
C LEU A 44 -6.29 1.95 -14.40
N VAL A 45 -6.59 2.70 -13.34
CA VAL A 45 -7.06 4.10 -13.45
C VAL A 45 -5.86 5.03 -13.25
N GLN A 46 -5.16 5.32 -14.34
CA GLN A 46 -3.98 6.18 -14.31
C GLN A 46 -4.36 7.68 -14.33
N VAL A 47 -3.56 8.53 -13.66
CA VAL A 47 -3.80 9.99 -13.62
C VAL A 47 -3.49 10.63 -14.97
N THR A 48 -2.45 10.16 -15.65
CA THR A 48 -2.15 10.39 -17.08
C THR A 48 -1.11 9.33 -17.50
N GLY A 49 -1.30 8.65 -18.64
CA GLY A 49 -0.36 7.65 -19.18
C GLY A 49 -1.00 6.33 -19.63
N SER A 50 -0.21 5.48 -20.29
CA SER A 50 -0.62 4.24 -20.97
C SER A 50 -0.04 2.97 -20.32
N ALA A 51 -0.07 2.88 -18.99
CA ALA A 51 0.33 1.65 -18.31
C ALA A 51 -0.70 0.54 -18.57
N SER A 52 -0.21 -0.60 -19.07
CA SER A 52 -1.02 -1.77 -19.38
C SER A 52 -0.63 -2.93 -18.45
N ILE A 53 -1.65 -3.70 -18.06
CA ILE A 53 -1.50 -4.93 -17.29
C ILE A 53 -1.35 -6.08 -18.28
N SER A 54 -0.27 -6.84 -18.20
CA SER A 54 -0.01 -7.98 -19.09
C SER A 54 -0.56 -9.31 -18.55
N GLY A 55 -0.77 -9.41 -17.24
CA GLY A 55 -1.25 -10.61 -16.57
C GLY A 55 -0.95 -10.55 -15.07
N TYR A 56 -0.93 -11.71 -14.40
CA TYR A 56 -0.51 -11.82 -13.01
C TYR A 56 0.51 -12.95 -12.82
N VAL A 57 1.28 -12.86 -11.74
CA VAL A 57 2.28 -13.86 -11.35
C VAL A 57 2.09 -14.22 -9.89
N LYS A 58 2.34 -15.49 -9.56
CA LYS A 58 2.38 -15.96 -8.18
C LYS A 58 3.79 -15.80 -7.63
N LEU A 59 3.92 -15.09 -6.52
CA LEU A 59 5.20 -14.75 -5.88
C LEU A 59 5.21 -15.21 -4.43
N ASP A 60 6.32 -15.83 -4.04
CA ASP A 60 6.63 -16.12 -2.65
C ASP A 60 7.54 -15.02 -2.10
N LEU A 61 6.97 -14.13 -1.29
CA LEU A 61 7.71 -13.11 -0.55
C LEU A 61 8.20 -13.68 0.77
N TYR A 62 9.44 -13.37 1.10
CA TYR A 62 10.05 -13.73 2.39
C TYR A 62 10.46 -12.43 3.07
N PHE A 63 10.00 -12.23 4.29
CA PHE A 63 10.33 -11.11 5.14
C PHE A 63 11.20 -11.61 6.29
N ASP A 64 12.45 -11.14 6.37
CA ASP A 64 13.34 -11.50 7.46
C ASP A 64 13.02 -10.65 8.70
N THR A 65 12.31 -11.24 9.67
CA THR A 65 12.05 -10.63 10.98
C THR A 65 13.05 -11.12 12.01
N GLU A 66 13.16 -10.44 13.16
CA GLU A 66 14.09 -10.82 14.23
C GLU A 66 13.77 -12.22 14.79
N GLU A 67 12.50 -12.61 14.80
CA GLU A 67 12.05 -13.93 15.26
C GLU A 67 12.11 -15.02 14.17
N GLY A 68 12.57 -14.68 12.96
CA GLY A 68 12.73 -15.59 11.83
C GLY A 68 11.97 -15.16 10.57
N PRO A 69 12.17 -15.85 9.43
CA PRO A 69 11.56 -15.45 8.17
C PRO A 69 10.05 -15.72 8.14
N VAL A 70 9.29 -14.75 7.65
CA VAL A 70 7.85 -14.87 7.35
C VAL A 70 7.66 -15.02 5.85
N LYS A 71 7.01 -16.11 5.44
CA LYS A 71 6.65 -16.35 4.04
C LYS A 71 5.22 -15.90 3.77
N ILE A 72 5.03 -15.08 2.74
CA ILE A 72 3.72 -14.61 2.26
C ILE A 72 3.61 -14.98 0.78
N ASN A 73 2.47 -15.56 0.39
CA ASN A 73 2.20 -15.90 -1.00
C ASN A 73 1.28 -14.83 -1.57
N VAL A 74 1.71 -14.16 -2.64
CA VAL A 74 0.97 -13.07 -3.27
C VAL A 74 0.79 -13.31 -4.76
N ASP A 75 -0.37 -12.91 -5.27
CA ASP A 75 -0.67 -12.82 -6.69
C ASP A 75 -0.48 -11.36 -7.10
N ALA A 76 0.58 -11.07 -7.85
CA ALA A 76 0.93 -9.71 -8.26
C ALA A 76 0.62 -9.49 -9.74
N TYR A 77 -0.10 -8.42 -10.07
CA TYR A 77 -0.36 -8.04 -11.45
C TYR A 77 0.85 -7.35 -12.07
N VAL A 78 1.21 -7.78 -13.28
CA VAL A 78 2.40 -7.29 -13.99
C VAL A 78 2.04 -6.02 -14.74
N VAL A 79 2.72 -4.92 -14.41
CA VAL A 79 2.49 -3.60 -15.01
C VAL A 79 3.70 -3.18 -15.84
N LYS A 80 3.45 -2.81 -17.09
CA LYS A 80 4.48 -2.25 -17.98
C LYS A 80 4.72 -0.77 -17.67
N GLY A 81 5.99 -0.38 -17.62
CA GLY A 81 6.39 1.03 -17.41
C GLY A 81 6.28 1.54 -15.96
N MET A 82 5.97 0.68 -14.99
CA MET A 82 6.00 1.03 -13.57
C MET A 82 7.46 1.10 -13.06
N THR A 83 7.83 2.16 -12.33
CA THR A 83 9.20 2.31 -11.79
C THR A 83 9.38 1.60 -10.45
N THR A 84 8.34 1.61 -9.60
CA THR A 84 8.36 0.90 -8.32
C THR A 84 8.38 -0.61 -8.57
N PRO A 85 9.32 -1.37 -7.97
CA PRO A 85 9.43 -2.80 -8.22
C PRO A 85 8.21 -3.63 -7.81
N LEU A 86 7.73 -3.49 -6.57
CA LEU A 86 6.57 -4.21 -6.05
C LEU A 86 5.77 -3.34 -5.09
N ILE A 87 4.46 -3.35 -5.26
CA ILE A 87 3.50 -2.69 -4.39
C ILE A 87 2.56 -3.74 -3.83
N LEU A 88 2.52 -3.85 -2.51
CA LEU A 88 1.53 -4.63 -1.79
C LEU A 88 0.30 -3.76 -1.55
N GLY A 89 -0.79 -4.17 -2.17
CA GLY A 89 -2.10 -3.55 -1.98
C GLY A 89 -2.86 -4.11 -0.79
N ASN A 90 -4.09 -3.63 -0.65
CA ASN A 90 -4.97 -4.00 0.45
C ASN A 90 -5.52 -5.43 0.32
N ASP A 91 -5.49 -6.02 -0.87
CA ASP A 91 -5.85 -7.43 -1.11
C ASP A 91 -5.12 -8.39 -0.16
N PHE A 92 -3.80 -8.24 -0.02
CA PHE A 92 -3.00 -9.06 0.88
C PHE A 92 -2.88 -8.49 2.29
N ALA A 93 -3.00 -7.17 2.45
CA ALA A 93 -3.04 -6.57 3.79
C ALA A 93 -4.22 -7.13 4.60
N ASP A 94 -5.40 -7.25 3.97
CA ASP A 94 -6.57 -7.86 4.59
C ASP A 94 -6.38 -9.38 4.78
N GLN A 95 -5.88 -10.09 3.75
CA GLN A 95 -5.73 -11.55 3.81
C GLN A 95 -4.80 -12.02 4.93
N TYR A 96 -3.67 -11.33 5.12
CA TYR A 96 -2.65 -11.70 6.11
C TYR A 96 -2.70 -10.83 7.38
N SER A 97 -3.73 -9.96 7.51
CA SER A 97 -3.87 -9.02 8.63
C SER A 97 -2.60 -8.20 8.87
N LEU A 98 -2.01 -7.70 7.78
CA LEU A 98 -0.83 -6.85 7.85
C LEU A 98 -1.25 -5.49 8.41
N SER A 99 -0.52 -5.01 9.40
CA SER A 99 -0.76 -3.70 9.99
C SER A 99 0.53 -2.91 10.12
N ILE A 100 0.47 -1.61 9.83
CA ILE A 100 1.57 -0.69 10.07
C ILE A 100 1.34 -0.09 11.46
N VAL A 101 2.30 -0.30 12.36
CA VAL A 101 2.30 0.17 13.73
C VAL A 101 3.44 1.15 13.91
N HIS A 102 3.12 2.37 14.33
CA HIS A 102 4.12 3.38 14.65
C HIS A 102 4.40 3.35 16.15
N ARG A 103 5.68 3.26 16.54
CA ARG A 103 6.13 3.28 17.95
C ARG A 103 7.41 4.09 18.06
N ALA A 104 7.39 5.10 18.94
CA ALA A 104 8.57 5.91 19.27
C ALA A 104 9.32 6.51 18.06
N GLY A 105 8.58 7.03 17.06
CA GLY A 105 9.15 7.60 15.83
C GLY A 105 9.57 6.58 14.76
N ASP A 106 9.58 5.29 15.09
CA ASP A 106 9.81 4.20 14.15
C ASP A 106 8.48 3.61 13.64
N SER A 107 8.54 3.02 12.46
CA SER A 107 7.39 2.31 11.85
C SER A 107 7.70 0.83 11.77
N PHE A 108 6.72 0.00 12.13
CA PHE A 108 6.82 -1.45 12.14
C PHE A 108 5.68 -2.05 11.33
N LEU A 109 5.99 -3.03 10.50
CA LEU A 109 5.01 -3.89 9.85
C LEU A 109 4.78 -5.10 10.75
N SER A 110 3.57 -5.25 11.25
CA SER A 110 3.13 -6.39 12.06
C SER A 110 2.38 -7.40 11.19
N PHE A 111 2.72 -8.68 11.37
CA PHE A 111 2.18 -9.80 10.60
C PHE A 111 1.07 -10.53 11.38
N GLY A 112 -0.14 -9.96 11.35
CA GLY A 112 -1.32 -10.53 12.01
C GLY A 112 -1.05 -10.90 13.48
N ASP A 113 -1.55 -12.07 13.90
CA ASP A 113 -1.40 -12.55 15.28
C ASP A 113 -0.12 -13.36 15.51
N THR A 114 0.84 -13.34 14.57
CA THR A 114 2.08 -14.12 14.70
C THR A 114 3.05 -13.57 15.75
N GLY A 115 2.82 -12.34 16.21
CA GLY A 115 3.70 -11.63 17.14
C GLY A 115 5.01 -11.15 16.51
N ARG A 116 5.20 -11.34 15.19
CA ARG A 116 6.40 -10.94 14.47
C ARG A 116 6.23 -9.55 13.88
N GLU A 117 7.29 -8.76 13.94
CA GLU A 117 7.32 -7.40 13.44
C GLU A 117 8.56 -7.16 12.58
N LEU A 118 8.43 -6.31 11.57
CA LEU A 118 9.52 -5.87 10.72
C LEU A 118 9.62 -4.36 10.76
N LYS A 119 10.79 -3.82 11.10
CA LYS A 119 11.02 -2.38 11.02
C LYS A 119 10.94 -1.92 9.56
N VAL A 120 10.10 -0.92 9.29
CA VAL A 120 9.87 -0.33 7.97
C VAL A 120 10.11 1.19 8.01
N SER A 121 10.52 1.76 6.88
CA SER A 121 10.73 3.20 6.74
C SER A 121 9.58 3.83 5.96
N SER A 122 9.01 4.92 6.46
CA SER A 122 8.04 5.72 5.72
C SER A 122 8.69 6.37 4.49
N SER A 123 8.09 6.18 3.32
CA SER A 123 8.53 6.86 2.09
C SER A 123 7.73 8.15 1.94
N LEU A 124 8.36 9.30 2.18
CA LEU A 124 7.73 10.63 2.10
C LEU A 124 7.74 11.22 0.67
N SER A 125 8.31 10.50 -0.30
CA SER A 125 8.32 10.92 -1.70
C SER A 125 7.17 10.26 -2.48
N PRO A 126 6.58 10.94 -3.49
CA PRO A 126 5.60 10.33 -4.39
C PRO A 126 6.28 9.17 -5.13
N THR A 127 6.14 7.97 -4.60
CA THR A 127 6.94 6.81 -5.05
C THR A 127 6.25 6.09 -6.22
N MET A 128 4.95 6.35 -6.40
CA MET A 128 4.13 5.76 -7.45
C MET A 128 4.24 6.57 -8.73
N ILE A 129 5.41 6.60 -9.35
CA ILE A 129 5.61 7.21 -10.67
C ILE A 129 5.84 6.13 -11.74
N ASP A 130 5.30 6.33 -12.93
CA ASP A 130 5.71 5.58 -14.11
C ASP A 130 7.04 6.10 -14.67
N ALA A 131 7.58 5.45 -15.70
CA ALA A 131 8.84 5.85 -16.35
C ALA A 131 8.79 7.28 -16.93
N THR A 132 7.58 7.85 -17.09
CA THR A 132 7.33 9.21 -17.56
C THR A 132 7.02 10.21 -16.44
N GLY A 133 7.12 9.81 -15.16
CA GLY A 133 6.93 10.66 -13.99
C GLY A 133 5.47 10.81 -13.52
N GLN A 134 4.55 9.98 -14.00
CA GLN A 134 3.11 10.12 -13.77
C GLN A 134 2.58 9.14 -12.72
N THR A 135 1.54 9.52 -11.98
CA THR A 135 1.02 8.71 -10.88
C THR A 135 -0.09 7.73 -11.28
N PHE A 136 -0.17 6.61 -10.56
CA PHE A 136 -1.16 5.55 -10.80
C PHE A 136 -2.05 5.34 -9.57
N GLN A 137 -3.35 5.14 -9.79
CA GLN A 137 -4.28 4.64 -8.77
C GLN A 137 -4.92 3.36 -9.31
N VAL A 138 -4.79 2.26 -8.58
CA VAL A 138 -5.32 0.99 -9.05
C VAL A 138 -6.61 0.67 -8.33
N LYS A 139 -7.65 0.44 -9.13
CA LYS A 139 -8.98 0.02 -8.66
C LYS A 139 -9.42 -1.19 -9.44
N VAL A 140 -9.95 -2.18 -8.74
CA VAL A 140 -10.61 -3.30 -9.40
C VAL A 140 -11.94 -2.81 -9.94
N SER A 141 -12.20 -3.02 -11.23
CA SER A 141 -13.50 -2.68 -11.82
C SER A 141 -14.61 -3.50 -11.17
N GLN A 142 -15.70 -2.84 -10.77
CA GLN A 142 -16.80 -3.48 -10.05
C GLN A 142 -17.66 -4.41 -10.93
N ASP A 143 -17.40 -4.48 -12.23
CA ASP A 143 -18.19 -5.31 -13.16
C ASP A 143 -18.11 -6.82 -12.83
N THR A 144 -17.04 -7.25 -12.15
CA THR A 144 -16.89 -8.61 -11.60
C THR A 144 -17.37 -8.76 -10.15
N VAL A 145 -17.65 -7.65 -9.46
CA VAL A 145 -18.26 -7.59 -8.12
C VAL A 145 -19.80 -7.65 -8.22
N SER A 146 -20.34 -7.65 -9.44
CA SER A 146 -21.77 -7.69 -9.77
C SER A 146 -22.54 -8.88 -9.19
N ASN A 147 -21.85 -9.91 -8.66
CA ASN A 147 -22.46 -11.02 -7.95
C ASN A 147 -22.67 -10.78 -6.43
N LEU A 148 -22.30 -9.61 -5.89
CA LEU A 148 -22.64 -9.27 -4.51
C LEU A 148 -24.03 -8.62 -4.40
N PRO A 149 -24.84 -9.02 -3.38
CA PRO A 149 -26.14 -8.41 -3.17
C PRO A 149 -26.00 -6.89 -3.02
N ARG A 150 -26.84 -6.15 -3.75
CA ARG A 150 -26.85 -4.68 -3.92
C ARG A 150 -26.64 -3.90 -2.60
N ASN A 151 -27.13 -4.44 -1.49
CA ASN A 151 -27.03 -3.85 -0.15
C ASN A 151 -25.59 -3.85 0.40
N LYS A 152 -24.78 -4.88 0.13
CA LYS A 152 -23.39 -4.96 0.59
C LYS A 152 -22.45 -4.08 -0.25
N ALA A 153 -22.72 -3.95 -1.56
CA ALA A 153 -21.96 -3.08 -2.45
C ALA A 153 -22.15 -1.59 -2.08
N HIS A 154 -23.38 -1.17 -1.79
CA HIS A 154 -23.70 0.19 -1.35
C HIS A 154 -22.95 0.56 -0.05
N CYS A 155 -22.98 -0.30 0.97
CA CYS A 155 -22.28 -0.06 2.24
C CYS A 155 -20.75 0.05 2.06
N LYS A 156 -20.13 -0.80 1.24
CA LYS A 156 -18.68 -0.72 0.97
C LYS A 156 -18.31 0.57 0.23
N ALA A 157 -19.06 0.93 -0.80
CA ALA A 157 -18.83 2.16 -1.57
C ALA A 157 -19.00 3.43 -0.71
N GLN A 158 -19.98 3.44 0.20
CA GLN A 158 -20.20 4.57 1.12
C GLN A 158 -19.03 4.71 2.12
N LYS A 159 -18.51 3.60 2.64
CA LYS A 159 -17.39 3.59 3.59
C LYS A 159 -16.08 4.06 2.93
N GLN A 160 -15.85 3.66 1.67
CA GLN A 160 -14.67 4.07 0.89
C GLN A 160 -14.74 5.54 0.47
N ARG A 161 -15.91 6.03 0.04
CA ARG A 161 -16.12 7.47 -0.25
C ARG A 161 -15.86 8.34 0.98
N ARG A 162 -16.30 7.90 2.16
CA ARG A 162 -16.08 8.63 3.42
C ARG A 162 -14.59 8.70 3.78
N ARG A 163 -13.85 7.60 3.64
CA ARG A 163 -12.38 7.54 3.88
C ARG A 163 -11.61 8.46 2.92
N VAL A 164 -11.95 8.46 1.63
CA VAL A 164 -11.27 9.27 0.62
C VAL A 164 -11.54 10.78 0.79
N CYS A 165 -12.77 11.16 1.17
CA CYS A 165 -13.08 12.56 1.49
C CYS A 165 -12.28 13.07 2.70
N LEU A 166 -12.09 12.23 3.71
CA LEU A 166 -11.32 12.54 4.91
C LEU A 166 -9.81 12.66 4.64
N ALA A 167 -9.24 11.78 3.80
CA ALA A 167 -7.81 11.82 3.48
C ALA A 167 -7.41 13.05 2.65
N ARG A 168 -8.28 13.53 1.75
CA ARG A 168 -7.99 14.66 0.85
C ARG A 168 -7.97 16.04 1.52
N GLN A 169 -8.48 16.17 2.76
CA GLN A 169 -8.52 17.45 3.47
C GLN A 169 -7.30 17.69 4.37
N ASN A 170 -6.48 16.68 4.65
CA ASN A 170 -5.41 16.81 5.65
C ASN A 170 -4.04 16.91 4.99
N GLY A 171 -3.48 18.12 4.97
CA GLY A 171 -2.02 18.29 4.95
C GLY A 171 -1.47 17.60 6.20
N GLU A 172 -0.70 16.53 6.00
CA GLU A 172 -0.54 15.47 6.99
C GLU A 172 0.21 15.93 8.25
N VAL A 173 -0.50 15.84 9.38
CA VAL A 173 0.01 16.07 10.73
C VAL A 173 -0.31 14.80 11.53
N HIS A 174 0.68 14.21 12.18
CA HIS A 174 0.50 12.97 12.93
C HIS A 174 0.37 13.25 14.42
N ALA A 175 -0.49 12.52 15.12
CA ALA A 175 -0.57 12.61 16.58
C ALA A 175 0.61 11.85 17.21
N HIS A 176 1.37 12.49 18.10
CA HIS A 176 2.47 11.89 18.86
C HIS A 176 1.97 10.84 19.86
N VAL A 177 0.71 10.95 20.31
CA VAL A 177 0.13 10.04 21.31
C VAL A 177 -1.23 9.55 20.87
N ARG A 178 -1.48 8.25 21.05
CA ARG A 178 -2.81 7.66 20.89
C ARG A 178 -3.72 8.16 22.01
N ALA A 179 -4.74 8.92 21.66
CA ALA A 179 -5.73 9.39 22.61
C ALA A 179 -7.14 8.95 22.22
N VAL A 180 -7.93 8.55 23.22
CA VAL A 180 -9.36 8.29 23.05
C VAL A 180 -10.07 9.61 23.32
N ILE A 181 -10.79 10.12 22.32
CA ILE A 181 -11.60 11.33 22.44
C ILE A 181 -13.07 10.89 22.52
N PRO A 182 -13.70 11.00 23.69
CA PRO A 182 -15.13 10.73 23.84
C PRO A 182 -15.98 11.61 22.92
N PRO A 183 -17.22 11.19 22.61
CA PRO A 183 -18.20 12.05 21.95
C PRO A 183 -18.33 13.39 22.70
N GLU A 184 -18.48 14.49 21.94
CA GLU A 184 -18.69 15.84 22.48
C GLU A 184 -17.51 16.41 23.31
N SER A 185 -16.30 15.89 23.14
CA SER A 185 -15.10 16.38 23.83
C SER A 185 -13.99 16.80 22.88
N CYS A 186 -13.13 17.71 23.37
CA CYS A 186 -11.92 18.13 22.68
C CYS A 186 -10.71 17.82 23.57
N LEU A 187 -9.70 17.16 23.02
CA LEU A 187 -8.46 16.85 23.71
C LEU A 187 -7.29 17.41 22.91
N ARG A 188 -6.40 18.15 23.58
CA ARG A 188 -5.14 18.58 22.98
C ARG A 188 -4.20 17.38 22.90
N VAL A 189 -4.01 16.88 21.69
CA VAL A 189 -3.07 15.79 21.43
C VAL A 189 -1.80 16.42 20.84
N PRO A 190 -0.63 16.15 21.43
CA PRO A 190 0.63 16.60 20.83
C PRO A 190 0.78 15.97 19.45
N ILE A 191 1.30 16.73 18.50
CA ILE A 191 1.46 16.32 17.11
C ILE A 191 2.94 16.25 16.74
N GLU A 192 3.31 15.25 15.94
CA GLU A 192 4.56 15.20 15.19
C GLU A 192 4.31 15.80 13.81
N VAL A 193 5.12 16.79 13.47
CA VAL A 193 5.14 17.39 12.13
C VAL A 193 6.46 17.00 11.49
N PHE A 194 6.41 16.29 10.36
CA PHE A 194 7.58 16.13 9.51
C PHE A 194 7.89 17.50 8.90
N ALA A 195 8.94 18.17 9.40
CA ALA A 195 9.32 19.48 8.90
C ALA A 195 9.68 19.40 7.40
N PRO A 196 9.00 20.13 6.50
CA PRO A 196 9.53 20.35 5.16
C PRO A 196 10.44 21.59 5.20
N VAL A 197 11.56 21.47 4.48
CA VAL A 197 12.48 22.48 3.91
C VAL A 197 12.40 23.90 4.51
N PRO A 198 13.53 24.49 4.97
CA PRO A 198 13.55 25.87 5.49
C PRO A 198 12.94 26.86 4.49
N GLY A 199 11.95 27.66 4.95
CA GLY A 199 11.32 28.72 4.16
C GLY A 199 9.78 28.71 4.04
N LYS A 200 9.07 27.79 4.71
CA LYS A 200 7.60 27.84 4.80
C LYS A 200 7.12 28.06 6.24
N GLU A 201 6.38 29.14 6.44
CA GLU A 201 5.63 29.39 7.68
C GLU A 201 4.28 28.67 7.63
N TRP A 202 3.92 28.03 8.75
CA TRP A 202 2.64 27.34 8.90
C TRP A 202 1.87 27.97 10.06
N PHE A 203 0.61 28.34 9.80
CA PHE A 203 -0.29 28.85 10.82
C PHE A 203 -1.13 27.69 11.35
N ILE A 204 -1.07 27.47 12.66
CA ILE A 204 -1.99 26.59 13.37
C ILE A 204 -3.06 27.50 13.96
N GLU A 205 -4.25 27.50 13.37
CA GLU A 205 -5.40 28.21 13.95
C GLU A 205 -5.83 27.53 15.26
N LYS A 206 -6.20 28.37 16.22
CA LYS A 206 -6.37 28.05 17.64
C LYS A 206 -7.79 27.57 17.97
#